data_AF-A0A7Y4A114-F1
#
_entry.id   AF-A0A7Y4A114-F1
#
_cell.length_a   1.000
_cell.length_b   1.000
_cell.length_c   1.000
_cell.angle_alpha   90.00
_cell.angle_beta   90.00
_cell.angle_gamma   90.00
#
_symmetry.space_group_name_H-M   'P 1'
#
loop_
_entity.id
_entity.type
_entity.pdbx_description
1 polymer ?
#
loop_
_entity_poly.entity_id
_entity_poly.type
_entity_poly.pdbx_seq_one_letter_code
_entity_poly.pdbx_strand_id
1 'polypeptide(L)'
;MRLQNLSAAVLTTLTMSGCGGEGSSAGNNENSSQQSNLTSIQPITKQLKGNMLFAIEGLIEKGGVVSNYSSIAVKPTLPAFKDGDTQKVAITISVPTIIIDNDSRFVNDWHCYQAVGLSAQRKNQHLFIDGVFSEYRYDMGTNSCSNEHLATYVFNNAVVDSSLTFETLGSVVSRNQQGSEQTLPTYQFISLAQADQSQASFGNAWEQMQRPKIAAALQQAGASIFQVDASSGKVKLDLSQINTDVIVDFASLDKSQILSGSIWGMPGQGIADERWCRIVNIPDDSSRNSIKYQSVIATNCARSTPRYCDMSKSSAAGIYPAVSPIAWDEATANNAQLNSNEQHRTNKQDHFIANSAAQNSFVLAFYTAVSPIFGYTNPRSDGQVNNAGLNSWVGHAGHCQNVMGHRRTKMGIGFRVDRSKPSKMSYWTQDFN
;
A
#
# COMPACT_ATOMS: atom_id res chain seq x y z
N MET A 1 9.07 -40.09 -11.09
CA MET A 1 7.97 -41.05 -10.85
C MET A 1 6.66 -40.41 -11.31
N ARG A 2 5.77 -41.22 -11.87
CA ARG A 2 4.63 -40.91 -12.77
C ARG A 2 3.60 -39.85 -12.30
N LEU A 3 3.26 -38.98 -13.28
CA LEU A 3 1.95 -38.48 -13.72
C LEU A 3 0.69 -38.69 -12.87
N GLN A 4 -0.13 -37.62 -12.75
CA GLN A 4 -1.44 -37.55 -13.43
C GLN A 4 -2.01 -36.11 -13.48
N ASN A 5 -2.37 -35.69 -14.70
CA ASN A 5 -3.13 -34.49 -15.07
C ASN A 5 -4.62 -34.68 -14.80
N LEU A 6 -5.37 -33.58 -14.65
CA LEU A 6 -6.69 -33.43 -15.30
C LEU A 6 -7.08 -31.95 -15.40
N SER A 7 -7.29 -31.54 -16.64
CA SER A 7 -7.71 -30.22 -17.12
C SER A 7 -9.22 -30.03 -16.97
N ALA A 8 -9.66 -28.78 -16.91
CA ALA A 8 -10.94 -28.35 -17.49
C ALA A 8 -10.84 -26.89 -17.94
N ALA A 9 -10.61 -26.71 -19.24
CA ALA A 9 -10.87 -25.47 -19.94
C ALA A 9 -12.39 -25.34 -20.13
N VAL A 10 -12.96 -24.18 -19.80
CA VAL A 10 -14.29 -23.78 -20.28
C VAL A 10 -14.10 -22.51 -21.08
N LEU A 11 -14.13 -22.70 -22.40
CA LEU A 11 -14.40 -21.70 -23.41
C LEU A 11 -15.84 -21.22 -23.20
N THR A 12 -16.09 -19.93 -23.04
CA THR A 12 -17.42 -19.36 -23.30
C THR A 12 -17.30 -18.24 -24.32
N THR A 13 -18.00 -18.50 -25.42
CA THR A 13 -18.15 -17.72 -26.63
C THR A 13 -18.84 -16.38 -26.38
N LEU A 14 -18.25 -15.33 -26.95
CA LEU A 14 -18.94 -14.08 -27.28
C LEU A 14 -20.15 -14.38 -28.17
N THR A 15 -21.34 -13.96 -27.74
CA THR A 15 -22.46 -13.72 -28.65
C THR A 15 -22.88 -12.27 -28.50
N MET A 16 -22.50 -11.47 -29.50
CA MET A 16 -23.15 -10.20 -29.78
C MET A 16 -24.46 -10.51 -30.51
N SER A 17 -25.57 -10.01 -29.99
CA SER A 17 -26.76 -9.76 -30.79
C SER A 17 -27.31 -8.40 -30.38
N GLY A 18 -27.49 -7.54 -31.37
CA GLY A 18 -28.15 -6.26 -31.23
C GLY A 18 -29.58 -6.29 -31.75
N CYS A 19 -30.24 -5.15 -31.52
CA CYS A 19 -31.43 -4.62 -32.17
C CYS A 19 -32.83 -4.93 -31.59
N GLY A 20 -33.63 -3.86 -31.47
CA GLY A 20 -35.05 -3.79 -31.09
C GLY A 20 -35.23 -3.06 -29.75
N GLY A 21 -35.75 -1.83 -29.61
CA GLY A 21 -36.59 -1.00 -30.49
C GLY A 21 -37.98 -0.80 -29.87
N GLU A 22 -38.30 0.45 -29.50
CA GLU A 22 -39.63 1.05 -29.17
C GLU A 22 -40.23 0.76 -27.77
N GLY A 23 -40.87 1.69 -27.03
CA GLY A 23 -41.27 3.10 -27.23
C GLY A 23 -41.60 3.76 -25.87
N SER A 24 -41.25 5.04 -25.68
CA SER A 24 -42.13 6.23 -25.64
C SER A 24 -42.91 6.52 -24.34
N SER A 25 -42.54 7.59 -23.62
CA SER A 25 -43.36 8.81 -23.45
C SER A 25 -42.74 9.88 -22.54
N ALA A 26 -42.74 11.13 -23.06
CA ALA A 26 -42.77 12.48 -22.45
C ALA A 26 -42.11 12.74 -21.06
N GLY A 27 -41.31 13.76 -20.82
CA GLY A 27 -41.12 15.06 -21.46
C GLY A 27 -41.20 16.17 -20.38
N ASN A 28 -40.08 16.84 -20.08
CA ASN A 28 -39.99 18.29 -19.82
C ASN A 28 -38.55 18.74 -19.49
N ASN A 29 -38.07 19.68 -20.31
CA ASN A 29 -37.02 20.68 -20.08
C ASN A 29 -37.23 21.39 -18.73
N GLU A 30 -36.28 22.01 -18.03
CA GLU A 30 -35.03 22.70 -18.34
C GLU A 30 -34.38 22.96 -16.96
N ASN A 31 -33.07 22.82 -16.78
CA ASN A 31 -32.15 23.94 -16.53
C ASN A 31 -30.78 23.45 -16.03
N SER A 32 -29.76 24.10 -16.57
CA SER A 32 -28.34 23.80 -16.47
C SER A 32 -27.75 23.97 -15.06
N SER A 33 -26.95 23.00 -14.64
CA SER A 33 -25.70 23.29 -13.93
C SER A 33 -24.67 22.25 -14.34
N GLN A 34 -23.76 22.64 -15.23
CA GLN A 34 -22.56 21.89 -15.57
C GLN A 34 -21.74 21.67 -14.29
N GLN A 35 -21.88 20.50 -13.68
CA GLN A 35 -20.90 19.99 -12.74
C GLN A 35 -19.90 19.19 -13.56
N SER A 36 -18.73 19.78 -13.77
CA SER A 36 -17.58 19.16 -14.40
C SER A 36 -17.32 17.81 -13.75
N ASN A 37 -17.60 16.73 -14.49
CA ASN A 37 -17.16 15.38 -14.17
C ASN A 37 -15.62 15.37 -14.20
N LEU A 38 -15.01 15.65 -13.05
CA LEU A 38 -13.64 15.25 -12.74
C LEU A 38 -13.65 13.72 -12.64
N THR A 39 -13.55 13.06 -13.79
CA THR A 39 -13.12 11.68 -13.87
C THR A 39 -11.68 11.64 -13.35
N SER A 40 -11.53 11.39 -12.05
CA SER A 40 -10.26 10.93 -11.49
C SER A 40 -10.02 9.52 -12.03
N ILE A 41 -9.46 9.46 -13.24
CA ILE A 41 -8.76 8.28 -13.70
C ILE A 41 -7.51 8.21 -12.82
N GLN A 42 -7.65 7.65 -11.62
CA GLN A 42 -6.48 7.17 -10.90
C GLN A 42 -5.89 6.06 -11.76
N PRO A 43 -4.65 6.19 -12.24
CA PRO A 43 -4.01 5.09 -12.91
C PRO A 43 -3.93 3.94 -11.91
N ILE A 44 -4.48 2.79 -12.28
CA ILE A 44 -4.19 1.52 -11.62
C ILE A 44 -2.71 1.24 -11.94
N THR A 45 -1.79 1.90 -11.25
CA THR A 45 -0.40 1.52 -11.23
C THR A 45 -0.36 0.18 -10.51
N LYS A 46 -0.34 -0.92 -11.27
CA LYS A 46 0.36 -2.12 -10.84
C LYS A 46 1.81 -1.69 -10.64
N GLN A 47 2.10 -1.18 -9.44
CA GLN A 47 3.36 -0.60 -9.03
C GLN A 47 4.50 -1.54 -9.40
N LEU A 48 5.55 -0.98 -10.00
CA LEU A 48 6.85 -1.62 -10.06
C LEU A 48 7.19 -2.08 -8.65
N LYS A 49 7.58 -3.34 -8.48
CA LYS A 49 8.15 -3.79 -7.21
C LYS A 49 9.58 -3.27 -7.17
N GLY A 50 9.75 -2.05 -6.69
CA GLY A 50 11.04 -1.39 -6.58
C GLY A 50 11.22 -0.20 -7.51
N ASN A 51 12.09 0.70 -7.08
CA ASN A 51 12.47 1.89 -7.81
C ASN A 51 13.54 1.53 -8.86
N MET A 52 13.20 1.66 -10.15
CA MET A 52 14.05 1.31 -11.30
C MET A 52 15.44 2.00 -11.28
N LEU A 53 15.62 3.07 -10.51
CA LEU A 53 16.91 3.71 -10.29
C LEU A 53 17.96 2.75 -9.68
N PHE A 54 17.54 1.82 -8.80
CA PHE A 54 18.46 0.84 -8.20
C PHE A 54 18.87 -0.25 -9.20
N ALA A 55 18.01 -0.58 -10.17
CA ALA A 55 18.40 -1.47 -11.27
C ALA A 55 19.40 -0.77 -12.21
N ILE A 56 19.20 0.52 -12.50
CA ILE A 56 20.18 1.32 -13.27
C ILE A 56 21.53 1.37 -12.54
N GLU A 57 21.52 1.59 -11.22
CA GLU A 57 22.74 1.54 -10.40
C GLU A 57 23.45 0.19 -10.51
N GLY A 58 22.73 -0.92 -10.35
CA GLY A 58 23.29 -2.26 -10.51
C GLY A 58 23.87 -2.54 -11.90
N LEU A 59 23.25 -1.98 -12.95
CA LEU A 59 23.74 -2.07 -14.32
C LEU A 59 25.05 -1.29 -14.53
N ILE A 60 25.20 -0.13 -13.88
CA ILE A 60 26.45 0.64 -13.90
C ILE A 60 27.56 -0.16 -13.21
N GLU A 61 27.29 -0.76 -12.05
CA GLU A 61 28.29 -1.57 -11.32
C GLU A 61 28.74 -2.79 -12.12
N LYS A 62 27.85 -3.36 -12.92
CA LYS A 62 28.17 -4.44 -13.85
C LYS A 62 28.94 -4.00 -15.09
N GLY A 63 29.03 -2.69 -15.36
CA GLY A 63 29.68 -2.14 -16.55
C GLY A 63 28.79 -2.14 -17.80
N GLY A 64 27.46 -2.25 -17.65
CA GLY A 64 26.47 -2.05 -18.72
C GLY A 64 26.29 -3.21 -19.70
N VAL A 65 27.16 -4.22 -19.65
CA VAL A 65 27.04 -5.44 -20.47
C VAL A 65 26.20 -6.47 -19.73
N VAL A 66 25.03 -6.77 -20.27
CA VAL A 66 24.13 -7.79 -19.72
C VAL A 66 23.62 -8.73 -20.80
N SER A 67 23.39 -9.96 -20.39
CA SER A 67 22.76 -11.03 -21.16
C SER A 67 21.62 -11.63 -20.34
N ASN A 68 20.83 -12.49 -20.97
CA ASN A 68 19.73 -13.17 -20.29
C ASN A 68 20.21 -13.91 -19.02
N TYR A 69 19.50 -13.72 -17.91
CA TYR A 69 19.84 -14.20 -16.56
C TYR A 69 21.10 -13.60 -15.94
N SER A 70 21.58 -12.47 -16.47
CA SER A 70 22.61 -11.69 -15.79
C SER A 70 22.12 -11.25 -14.41
N SER A 71 22.94 -11.45 -13.39
CA SER A 71 22.72 -10.87 -12.07
C SER A 71 23.24 -9.44 -11.99
N ILE A 72 22.50 -8.54 -11.33
CA ILE A 72 22.95 -7.20 -10.94
C ILE A 72 22.75 -7.00 -9.44
N ALA A 73 23.61 -6.19 -8.82
CA ALA A 73 23.41 -5.79 -7.44
C ALA A 73 22.28 -4.75 -7.36
N VAL A 74 21.23 -5.03 -6.59
CA VAL A 74 20.11 -4.11 -6.36
C VAL A 74 19.98 -3.86 -4.87
N LYS A 75 20.27 -2.62 -4.45
CA LYS A 75 20.28 -2.20 -3.04
C LYS A 75 19.23 -1.11 -2.82
N PRO A 76 17.95 -1.44 -2.61
CA PRO A 76 16.87 -0.45 -2.46
C PRO A 76 16.88 0.18 -1.06
N THR A 77 18.03 0.66 -0.61
CA THR A 77 18.24 1.25 0.72
C THR A 77 18.55 2.73 0.60
N LEU A 78 18.04 3.52 1.54
CA LEU A 78 18.30 4.95 1.60
C LEU A 78 19.27 5.34 2.73
N PRO A 79 19.96 6.49 2.62
CA PRO A 79 20.21 7.23 1.38
C PRO A 79 20.82 6.35 0.27
N ALA A 80 20.40 6.56 -0.97
CA ALA A 80 20.84 5.85 -2.15
C ALA A 80 22.25 6.28 -2.58
N PHE A 81 22.85 5.57 -3.54
CA PHE A 81 24.06 5.98 -4.24
C PHE A 81 25.27 6.24 -3.33
N LYS A 82 25.37 5.52 -2.20
CA LYS A 82 26.44 5.68 -1.20
C LYS A 82 27.78 5.09 -1.61
N ASP A 83 27.78 4.18 -2.58
CA ASP A 83 28.99 3.56 -3.09
C ASP A 83 29.84 4.56 -3.89
N GLY A 84 31.10 4.21 -4.14
CA GLY A 84 32.05 5.12 -4.80
C GLY A 84 31.66 5.52 -6.23
N ASP A 85 32.29 6.60 -6.70
CA ASP A 85 32.13 7.12 -8.06
C ASP A 85 32.40 6.04 -9.12
N THR A 86 31.62 6.06 -10.19
CA THR A 86 31.77 5.16 -11.33
C THR A 86 32.19 5.93 -12.58
N GLN A 87 32.69 5.20 -13.58
CA GLN A 87 32.77 5.73 -14.94
C GLN A 87 31.35 5.87 -15.52
N LYS A 88 31.21 6.73 -16.54
CA LYS A 88 29.97 6.78 -17.32
C LYS A 88 29.89 5.54 -18.21
N VAL A 89 28.78 4.83 -18.12
CA VAL A 89 28.55 3.56 -18.83
C VAL A 89 27.39 3.73 -19.80
N ALA A 90 27.54 3.21 -21.02
CA ALA A 90 26.43 3.01 -21.95
C ALA A 90 25.78 1.65 -21.67
N ILE A 91 24.50 1.65 -21.36
CA ILE A 91 23.72 0.45 -21.03
C ILE A 91 22.84 0.13 -22.24
N THR A 92 23.11 -0.99 -22.90
CA THR A 92 22.37 -1.40 -24.09
C THR A 92 21.65 -2.71 -23.84
N ILE A 93 20.32 -2.68 -23.85
CA ILE A 93 19.46 -3.85 -23.72
C ILE A 93 18.41 -3.72 -24.82
N SER A 94 18.75 -4.17 -26.02
CA SER A 94 17.99 -3.88 -27.25
C SER A 94 16.61 -4.54 -27.30
N VAL A 95 16.45 -5.66 -26.60
CA VAL A 95 15.18 -6.39 -26.44
C VAL A 95 14.94 -6.67 -24.96
N PRO A 96 13.67 -6.78 -24.51
CA PRO A 96 13.37 -7.16 -23.13
C PRO A 96 14.15 -8.41 -22.71
N THR A 97 15.01 -8.28 -21.70
CA THR A 97 15.96 -9.32 -21.27
C THR A 97 15.75 -9.62 -19.79
N ILE A 98 15.77 -10.91 -19.42
CA ILE A 98 15.63 -11.32 -18.02
C ILE A 98 16.92 -10.97 -17.28
N ILE A 99 16.78 -10.23 -16.18
CA ILE A 99 17.85 -9.83 -15.27
C ILE A 99 17.44 -10.23 -13.86
N ILE A 100 18.40 -10.74 -13.10
CA ILE A 100 18.17 -11.28 -11.75
C ILE A 100 18.73 -10.30 -10.74
N ASP A 101 17.93 -9.93 -9.75
CA ASP A 101 18.41 -9.11 -8.65
C ASP A 101 19.19 -9.97 -7.66
N ASN A 102 20.42 -9.55 -7.34
CA ASN A 102 21.27 -10.12 -6.29
C ASN A 102 21.45 -11.65 -6.36
N ASP A 103 21.59 -12.22 -7.56
CA ASP A 103 21.71 -13.67 -7.79
C ASP A 103 20.57 -14.51 -7.15
N SER A 104 19.39 -13.91 -7.00
CA SER A 104 18.26 -14.53 -6.33
C SER A 104 17.71 -15.75 -7.09
N ARG A 105 17.34 -16.78 -6.32
CA ARG A 105 16.64 -17.96 -6.82
C ARG A 105 15.12 -17.81 -6.82
N PHE A 106 14.60 -16.69 -6.31
CA PHE A 106 13.18 -16.42 -6.27
C PHE A 106 12.76 -15.65 -7.52
N VAL A 107 11.77 -16.19 -8.22
CA VAL A 107 11.22 -15.59 -9.46
C VAL A 107 10.67 -14.17 -9.25
N ASN A 108 10.31 -13.80 -8.02
CA ASN A 108 9.88 -12.44 -7.72
C ASN A 108 10.97 -11.38 -7.88
N ASP A 109 12.24 -11.81 -7.92
CA ASP A 109 13.42 -10.97 -8.06
C ASP A 109 13.98 -11.07 -9.50
N TRP A 110 13.17 -11.58 -10.43
CA TRP A 110 13.51 -11.72 -11.85
C TRP A 110 12.71 -10.69 -12.63
N HIS A 111 13.43 -9.80 -13.30
CA HIS A 111 12.86 -8.65 -13.97
C HIS A 111 13.18 -8.67 -15.46
N CYS A 112 12.32 -8.07 -16.26
CA CYS A 112 12.53 -7.95 -17.70
C CYS A 112 12.77 -6.51 -18.07
N TYR A 113 14.02 -6.16 -18.37
CA TYR A 113 14.41 -4.79 -18.68
C TYR A 113 14.73 -4.59 -20.15
N GLN A 114 14.50 -3.38 -20.63
CA GLN A 114 14.96 -2.87 -21.92
C GLN A 114 15.55 -1.47 -21.74
N ALA A 115 16.63 -1.17 -22.46
CA ALA A 115 17.34 0.09 -22.39
C ALA A 115 17.68 0.58 -23.80
N VAL A 116 17.26 1.80 -24.13
CA VAL A 116 17.48 2.41 -25.45
C VAL A 116 18.21 3.72 -25.27
N GLY A 117 19.45 3.78 -25.78
CA GLY A 117 20.32 4.95 -25.64
C GLY A 117 20.64 5.32 -24.20
N LEU A 118 20.49 4.38 -23.25
CA LEU A 118 20.67 4.65 -21.84
C LEU A 118 22.15 4.81 -21.53
N SER A 119 22.51 5.91 -20.89
CA SER A 119 23.83 6.11 -20.28
C SER A 119 23.66 6.57 -18.85
N ALA A 120 24.50 6.07 -17.96
CA ALA A 120 24.41 6.44 -16.56
C ALA A 120 25.77 6.45 -15.86
N GLN A 121 25.84 7.23 -14.77
CA GLN A 121 27.02 7.37 -13.94
C GLN A 121 26.60 7.69 -12.51
N ARG A 122 27.23 7.03 -11.52
CA ARG A 122 27.17 7.47 -10.12
C ARG A 122 28.36 8.37 -9.84
N LYS A 123 28.13 9.58 -9.35
CA LYS A 123 29.18 10.54 -9.00
C LYS A 123 28.74 11.44 -7.87
N ASN A 124 29.59 11.61 -6.85
CA ASN A 124 29.30 12.44 -5.68
C ASN A 124 27.93 12.14 -5.04
N GLN A 125 27.57 10.85 -4.91
CA GLN A 125 26.27 10.40 -4.39
C GLN A 125 25.03 10.86 -5.20
N HIS A 126 25.24 11.23 -6.47
CA HIS A 126 24.17 11.49 -7.43
C HIS A 126 24.23 10.44 -8.55
N LEU A 127 23.07 10.10 -9.07
CA LEU A 127 22.92 9.26 -10.25
C LEU A 127 22.57 10.15 -11.44
N PHE A 128 23.50 10.23 -12.39
CA PHE A 128 23.35 10.93 -13.66
C PHE A 128 22.83 9.93 -14.70
N ILE A 129 21.72 10.22 -15.36
CA ILE A 129 21.02 9.29 -16.26
C ILE A 129 20.52 10.04 -17.50
N ASP A 130 20.72 9.44 -18.67
CA ASP A 130 20.18 9.93 -19.93
C ASP A 130 19.75 8.75 -20.80
N GLY A 131 18.59 8.83 -21.47
CA GLY A 131 18.03 7.78 -22.32
C GLY A 131 16.76 7.13 -21.78
N VAL A 132 16.37 5.98 -22.33
CA VAL A 132 15.09 5.30 -22.03
C VAL A 132 15.35 3.99 -21.29
N PHE A 133 14.60 3.76 -20.21
CA PHE A 133 14.62 2.50 -19.46
C PHE A 133 13.18 2.00 -19.24
N SER A 134 12.94 0.73 -19.58
CA SER A 134 11.61 0.10 -19.51
C SER A 134 11.65 -1.22 -18.77
N GLU A 135 10.58 -1.51 -18.03
CA GLU A 135 10.35 -2.79 -17.38
C GLU A 135 9.09 -3.46 -17.97
N TYR A 136 9.21 -4.77 -18.18
CA TYR A 136 8.20 -5.65 -18.74
C TYR A 136 7.83 -6.74 -17.74
N ARG A 137 6.63 -7.29 -17.87
CA ARG A 137 6.24 -8.44 -17.06
C ARG A 137 7.04 -9.67 -17.47
N TYR A 138 7.69 -10.30 -16.51
CA TYR A 138 8.22 -11.65 -16.64
C TYR A 138 7.07 -12.67 -16.66
N ASP A 139 7.08 -13.58 -17.64
CA ASP A 139 6.11 -14.66 -17.78
C ASP A 139 6.70 -15.98 -17.26
N MET A 140 6.13 -16.48 -16.16
CA MET A 140 6.52 -17.75 -15.54
C MET A 140 6.18 -18.97 -16.40
N GLY A 141 5.09 -18.94 -17.16
CA GLY A 141 4.61 -20.07 -17.94
C GLY A 141 5.52 -20.35 -19.13
N THR A 142 6.03 -19.29 -19.76
CA THR A 142 6.95 -19.37 -20.90
C THR A 142 8.41 -19.19 -20.51
N ASN A 143 8.70 -18.81 -19.26
CA ASN A 143 10.04 -18.46 -18.78
C ASN A 143 10.73 -17.43 -19.70
N SER A 144 10.00 -16.35 -20.00
CA SER A 144 10.44 -15.31 -20.94
C SER A 144 9.91 -13.94 -20.54
N CYS A 145 10.46 -12.89 -21.15
CA CYS A 145 9.85 -11.56 -21.07
C CYS A 145 8.58 -11.52 -21.92
N SER A 146 7.48 -11.01 -21.34
CA SER A 146 6.24 -10.77 -22.07
C SER A 146 6.24 -9.40 -22.77
N ASN A 147 5.22 -9.14 -23.57
CA ASN A 147 4.99 -7.83 -24.20
C ASN A 147 4.25 -6.84 -23.30
N GLU A 148 3.88 -7.21 -22.07
CA GLU A 148 3.18 -6.30 -21.16
C GLU A 148 4.18 -5.32 -20.52
N HIS A 149 4.11 -4.05 -20.92
CA HIS A 149 4.89 -2.97 -20.30
C HIS A 149 4.36 -2.69 -18.90
N LEU A 150 5.25 -2.71 -17.90
CA LEU A 150 4.96 -2.31 -16.53
C LEU A 150 5.23 -0.81 -16.34
N ALA A 151 6.37 -0.33 -16.81
CA ALA A 151 6.71 1.09 -16.83
C ALA A 151 7.79 1.42 -17.87
N THR A 152 7.77 2.66 -18.33
CA THR A 152 8.85 3.24 -19.14
C THR A 152 9.16 4.63 -18.61
N TYR A 153 10.44 4.89 -18.34
CA TYR A 153 10.95 6.21 -17.99
C TYR A 153 11.90 6.70 -19.07
N VAL A 154 11.77 7.97 -19.42
CA VAL A 154 12.70 8.69 -20.28
C VAL A 154 13.41 9.73 -19.43
N PHE A 155 14.74 9.64 -19.42
CA PHE A 155 15.62 10.53 -18.70
C PHE A 155 16.30 11.46 -19.72
N ASN A 156 16.25 12.75 -19.46
CA ASN A 156 16.86 13.81 -20.28
C ASN A 156 17.91 14.51 -19.43
N ASN A 157 19.14 13.98 -19.42
CA ASN A 157 20.22 14.42 -18.52
C ASN A 157 19.75 14.58 -17.06
N ALA A 158 18.98 13.61 -16.58
CA ALA A 158 18.46 13.62 -15.22
C ALA A 158 19.59 13.45 -14.21
N VAL A 159 19.51 14.22 -13.11
CA VAL A 159 20.38 14.08 -11.95
C VAL A 159 19.50 13.76 -10.76
N VAL A 160 19.71 12.60 -10.16
CA VAL A 160 18.96 12.13 -8.99
C VAL A 160 19.89 12.07 -7.79
N ASP A 161 19.49 12.69 -6.68
CA ASP A 161 20.24 12.67 -5.43
C ASP A 161 20.04 11.38 -4.63
N SER A 162 20.78 11.26 -3.52
CA SER A 162 20.70 10.12 -2.60
C SER A 162 19.36 10.01 -1.84
N SER A 163 18.49 11.02 -1.91
CA SER A 163 17.13 10.92 -1.39
C SER A 163 16.16 10.32 -2.41
N LEU A 164 16.57 10.17 -3.67
CA LEU A 164 15.71 9.84 -4.83
C LEU A 164 14.86 11.03 -5.31
N THR A 165 15.33 12.25 -5.08
CA THR A 165 14.75 13.46 -5.69
C THR A 165 15.60 13.84 -6.90
N PHE A 166 14.96 14.22 -8.01
CA PHE A 166 15.68 14.70 -9.19
C PHE A 166 15.65 16.23 -9.30
N GLU A 167 16.79 16.80 -9.70
CA GLU A 167 17.05 18.24 -9.54
C GLU A 167 16.22 19.13 -10.47
N THR A 168 15.97 18.67 -11.70
CA THR A 168 15.35 19.48 -12.75
C THR A 168 13.98 18.93 -13.14
N LEU A 169 12.92 19.72 -12.95
CA LEU A 169 11.58 19.39 -13.43
C LEU A 169 11.59 19.18 -14.96
N GLY A 170 10.96 18.12 -15.44
CA GLY A 170 10.97 17.76 -16.86
C GLY A 170 12.18 16.92 -17.30
N SER A 171 13.20 16.74 -16.45
CA SER A 171 14.31 15.84 -16.77
C SER A 171 13.92 14.36 -16.75
N VAL A 172 12.78 14.02 -16.14
CA VAL A 172 12.21 12.66 -16.15
C VAL A 172 10.74 12.71 -16.56
N VAL A 173 10.38 11.87 -17.53
CA VAL A 173 8.99 11.65 -17.94
C VAL A 173 8.65 10.16 -17.87
N SER A 174 7.40 9.83 -17.54
CA SER A 174 6.87 8.48 -17.76
C SER A 174 6.28 8.40 -19.16
N ARG A 175 6.43 7.25 -19.81
CA ARG A 175 5.82 6.97 -21.11
C ARG A 175 4.86 5.80 -20.97
N ASN A 176 3.62 5.96 -21.42
CA ASN A 176 2.64 4.87 -21.44
C ASN A 176 2.82 3.96 -22.67
N GLN A 177 2.02 2.89 -22.74
CA GLN A 177 2.06 1.92 -23.85
C GLN A 177 1.73 2.54 -25.22
N GLN A 178 0.96 3.63 -25.24
CA GLN A 178 0.60 4.38 -26.45
C GLN A 178 1.67 5.40 -26.86
N GLY A 179 2.76 5.51 -26.11
CA GLY A 179 3.84 6.47 -26.36
C GLY A 179 3.57 7.88 -25.84
N SER A 180 2.44 8.11 -25.15
CA SER A 180 2.18 9.40 -24.50
C SER A 180 3.11 9.58 -23.32
N GLU A 181 3.71 10.76 -23.22
CA GLU A 181 4.64 11.13 -22.16
C GLU A 181 3.98 12.04 -21.14
N GLN A 182 4.33 11.87 -19.87
CA GLN A 182 3.91 12.71 -18.78
C GLN A 182 5.13 13.11 -17.94
N THR A 183 5.33 14.42 -17.77
CA THR A 183 6.36 14.93 -16.85
C THR A 183 6.10 14.45 -15.44
N LEU A 184 7.14 13.87 -14.83
CA LEU A 184 7.07 13.43 -13.45
C LEU A 184 7.41 14.60 -12.51
N PRO A 185 6.80 14.64 -11.32
CA PRO A 185 7.25 15.54 -10.27
C PRO A 185 8.63 15.10 -9.75
N THR A 186 9.45 16.05 -9.30
CA THR A 186 10.83 15.81 -8.80
C THR A 186 10.92 14.78 -7.68
N TYR A 187 9.83 14.62 -6.93
CA TYR A 187 9.71 13.71 -5.80
C TYR A 187 9.15 12.31 -6.15
N GLN A 188 8.94 12.01 -7.44
CA GLN A 188 8.24 10.78 -7.86
C GLN A 188 8.87 9.51 -7.25
N PHE A 189 10.19 9.40 -7.28
CA PHE A 189 10.89 8.20 -6.86
C PHE A 189 10.95 8.04 -5.33
N ILE A 190 11.19 9.13 -4.59
CA ILE A 190 11.11 9.09 -3.11
C ILE A 190 9.67 8.83 -2.63
N SER A 191 8.65 9.32 -3.36
CA SER A 191 7.25 9.02 -3.06
C SER A 191 6.91 7.53 -3.27
N LEU A 192 7.49 6.89 -4.29
CA LEU A 192 7.35 5.43 -4.48
C LEU A 192 8.01 4.67 -3.34
N ALA A 193 9.22 5.06 -2.93
CA ALA A 193 9.91 4.44 -1.80
C ALA A 193 9.12 4.57 -0.48
N GLN A 194 8.52 5.74 -0.22
CA GLN A 194 7.66 5.94 0.94
C GLN A 194 6.38 5.08 0.89
N ALA A 195 5.76 4.93 -0.28
CA ALA A 195 4.61 4.06 -0.47
C ALA A 195 4.97 2.59 -0.20
N ASP A 196 6.09 2.11 -0.74
CA ASP A 196 6.57 0.74 -0.50
C ASP A 196 6.85 0.49 0.98
N GLN A 197 7.46 1.46 1.67
CA GLN A 197 7.65 1.42 3.12
C GLN A 197 6.31 1.32 3.86
N SER A 198 5.32 2.13 3.48
CA SER A 198 3.99 2.10 4.09
C SER A 198 3.27 0.76 3.87
N GLN A 199 3.38 0.18 2.67
CA GLN A 199 2.83 -1.15 2.37
C GLN A 199 3.51 -2.23 3.21
N ALA A 200 4.84 -2.19 3.34
CA ALA A 200 5.59 -3.16 4.15
C ALA A 200 5.26 -3.06 5.65
N SER A 201 5.09 -1.84 6.16
CA SER A 201 4.79 -1.60 7.57
C SER A 201 3.33 -1.84 7.94
N PHE A 202 2.38 -1.42 7.09
CA PHE A 202 0.96 -1.34 7.43
C PHE A 202 0.02 -2.16 6.54
N GLY A 203 0.45 -2.52 5.32
CA GLY A 203 -0.32 -3.26 4.34
C GLY A 203 -0.88 -2.41 3.21
N ASN A 204 -1.21 -3.06 2.09
CA ASN A 204 -1.61 -2.38 0.85
C ASN A 204 -2.88 -1.54 0.99
N ALA A 205 -3.91 -2.03 1.70
CA ALA A 205 -5.16 -1.29 1.88
C ALA A 205 -4.95 0.01 2.65
N TRP A 206 -4.09 -0.01 3.68
CA TRP A 206 -3.75 1.18 4.44
C TRP A 206 -3.02 2.21 3.59
N GLU A 207 -1.99 1.79 2.86
CA GLU A 207 -1.23 2.68 1.98
C GLU A 207 -2.14 3.29 0.90
N GLN A 208 -2.97 2.50 0.21
CA GLN A 208 -3.88 3.01 -0.82
C GLN A 208 -4.91 4.00 -0.26
N MET A 209 -5.37 3.79 0.97
CA MET A 209 -6.26 4.74 1.65
C MET A 209 -5.56 6.07 1.96
N GLN A 210 -4.27 6.03 2.33
CA GLN A 210 -3.47 7.23 2.64
C GLN A 210 -2.95 7.95 1.40
N ARG A 211 -2.67 7.23 0.30
CA ARG A 211 -2.09 7.75 -0.93
C ARG A 211 -2.71 9.07 -1.43
N PRO A 212 -4.05 9.19 -1.59
CA PRO A 212 -4.63 10.46 -2.05
C PRO A 212 -4.44 11.62 -1.06
N LYS A 213 -4.33 11.34 0.24
CA LYS A 213 -4.10 12.36 1.28
C LYS A 213 -2.65 12.85 1.24
N ILE A 214 -1.70 11.93 1.10
CA ILE A 214 -0.27 12.26 0.91
C ILE A 214 -0.06 12.99 -0.41
N ALA A 215 -0.74 12.58 -1.49
CA ALA A 215 -0.70 13.27 -2.78
C ALA A 215 -1.19 14.73 -2.69
N ALA A 216 -2.24 14.99 -1.92
CA ALA A 216 -2.71 16.36 -1.68
C ALA A 216 -1.67 17.20 -0.90
N ALA A 217 -0.95 16.60 0.05
CA ALA A 217 0.13 17.27 0.77
C ALA A 217 1.33 17.57 -0.14
N LEU A 218 1.67 16.63 -1.04
CA LEU A 218 2.74 16.79 -2.04
C LEU A 218 2.48 17.94 -3.01
N GLN A 219 1.21 18.21 -3.35
CA GLN A 219 0.86 19.36 -4.18
C GLN A 219 1.18 20.71 -3.50
N GLN A 220 1.27 20.76 -2.16
CA GLN A 220 1.59 21.98 -1.42
C GLN A 220 3.09 22.14 -1.18
N ALA A 221 3.76 21.08 -0.72
CA ALA A 221 5.14 21.13 -0.25
C ALA A 221 6.17 20.55 -1.24
N GLY A 222 5.74 19.78 -2.25
CA GLY A 222 6.66 19.09 -3.15
C GLY A 222 7.57 18.10 -2.41
N ALA A 223 8.83 18.02 -2.81
CA ALA A 223 9.79 17.05 -2.27
C ALA A 223 10.15 17.30 -0.79
N SER A 224 9.97 18.52 -0.27
CA SER A 224 10.39 18.87 1.09
C SER A 224 9.61 18.16 2.18
N ILE A 225 8.47 17.54 1.84
CA ILE A 225 7.73 16.70 2.78
C ILE A 225 8.50 15.43 3.14
N PHE A 226 9.47 15.00 2.33
CA PHE A 226 10.16 13.75 2.60
C PHE A 226 11.48 14.00 3.33
N GLN A 227 11.64 13.32 4.47
CA GLN A 227 12.89 13.30 5.22
C GLN A 227 13.42 11.87 5.30
N VAL A 228 14.60 11.65 4.72
CA VAL A 228 15.29 10.37 4.80
C VAL A 228 16.13 10.31 6.07
N ASP A 229 15.86 9.35 6.94
CA ASP A 229 16.71 9.07 8.10
C ASP A 229 18.01 8.40 7.62
N ALA A 230 19.14 9.08 7.81
CA ALA A 230 20.44 8.62 7.28
C ALA A 230 20.90 7.27 7.82
N SER A 231 20.45 6.90 9.03
CA SER A 231 20.88 5.70 9.76
C SER A 231 20.04 4.47 9.41
N SER A 232 18.74 4.64 9.31
CA SER A 232 17.76 3.57 9.08
C SER A 232 17.29 3.48 7.64
N GLY A 233 17.49 4.52 6.84
CA GLY A 233 16.96 4.63 5.48
C GLY A 233 15.44 4.80 5.41
N LYS A 234 14.77 5.00 6.56
CA LYS A 234 13.32 5.22 6.57
C LYS A 234 12.99 6.61 6.06
N VAL A 235 11.94 6.71 5.25
CA VAL A 235 11.35 7.98 4.82
C VAL A 235 10.26 8.37 5.81
N LYS A 236 10.43 9.52 6.45
CA LYS A 236 9.40 10.18 7.28
C LYS A 236 8.79 11.34 6.50
N LEU A 237 7.54 11.67 6.83
CA LEU A 237 6.89 12.86 6.30
C LEU A 237 7.13 14.06 7.23
N ASP A 238 7.92 15.04 6.80
CA ASP A 238 8.08 16.33 7.45
C ASP A 238 6.91 17.24 7.08
N LEU A 239 6.09 17.60 8.08
CA LEU A 239 4.90 18.40 7.89
C LEU A 239 5.12 19.88 8.19
N SER A 240 6.36 20.32 8.47
CA SER A 240 6.67 21.71 8.86
C SER A 240 6.26 22.76 7.84
N GLN A 241 6.17 22.39 6.56
CA GLN A 241 5.79 23.26 5.45
C GLN A 241 4.30 23.13 5.05
N ILE A 242 3.52 22.33 5.76
CA ILE A 242 2.11 22.06 5.44
C ILE A 242 1.23 22.78 6.45
N ASN A 243 0.52 23.81 5.99
CA ASN A 243 -0.33 24.66 6.83
C ASN A 243 -1.77 24.14 7.00
N THR A 244 -2.04 22.84 6.76
CA THR A 244 -3.42 22.35 6.58
C THR A 244 -3.71 21.00 7.25
N ASP A 245 -4.99 20.75 7.56
CA ASP A 245 -5.57 19.47 8.04
C ASP A 245 -5.53 18.33 6.97
N VAL A 246 -4.69 18.45 5.94
CA VAL A 246 -4.58 17.48 4.84
C VAL A 246 -4.02 16.16 5.33
N ILE A 247 -2.98 16.23 6.16
CA ILE A 247 -2.38 15.10 6.89
C ILE A 247 -1.98 15.57 8.29
N VAL A 248 -1.98 14.64 9.24
CA VAL A 248 -1.75 14.93 10.66
C VAL A 248 -0.55 14.11 11.13
N ASP A 249 0.47 14.77 11.67
CA ASP A 249 1.60 14.04 12.23
C ASP A 249 1.16 13.31 13.50
N PHE A 250 1.43 12.01 13.61
CA PHE A 250 1.26 11.31 14.87
C PHE A 250 1.96 12.05 16.00
N ALA A 251 3.18 12.56 15.79
CA ALA A 251 3.97 13.19 16.85
C ALA A 251 3.29 14.43 17.47
N SER A 252 2.46 15.16 16.72
CA SER A 252 1.76 16.35 17.21
C SER A 252 0.50 16.05 18.03
N LEU A 253 0.05 14.80 18.07
CA LEU A 253 -1.19 14.39 18.75
C LEU A 253 -0.96 13.96 20.20
N ASP A 254 -1.86 14.40 21.08
CA ASP A 254 -1.92 13.94 22.47
C ASP A 254 -2.24 12.44 22.53
N LYS A 255 -1.33 11.69 23.17
CA LYS A 255 -1.41 10.23 23.22
C LYS A 255 -2.56 9.71 24.07
N SER A 256 -2.91 10.42 25.13
CA SER A 256 -4.05 10.08 25.97
C SER A 256 -5.37 10.32 25.23
N GLN A 257 -5.45 11.36 24.39
CA GLN A 257 -6.61 11.62 23.53
C GLN A 257 -6.72 10.62 22.39
N ILE A 258 -5.60 10.16 21.82
CA ILE A 258 -5.60 9.02 20.89
C ILE A 258 -6.26 7.82 21.56
N LEU A 259 -5.77 7.40 22.73
CA LEU A 259 -6.25 6.18 23.39
C LEU A 259 -7.69 6.29 23.90
N SER A 260 -8.13 7.46 24.34
CA SER A 260 -9.53 7.69 24.71
C SER A 260 -10.45 7.89 23.51
N GLY A 261 -9.93 7.87 22.27
CA GLY A 261 -10.70 8.09 21.05
C GLY A 261 -11.28 9.50 20.94
N SER A 262 -10.70 10.48 21.65
CA SER A 262 -11.33 11.77 21.92
C SER A 262 -10.73 12.98 21.16
N ILE A 263 -9.75 12.76 20.28
CA ILE A 263 -9.05 13.86 19.58
C ILE A 263 -10.03 14.77 18.82
N TRP A 264 -11.03 14.18 18.15
CA TRP A 264 -11.98 14.89 17.28
C TRP A 264 -13.42 14.41 17.47
N GLY A 265 -13.78 14.01 18.69
CA GLY A 265 -15.09 13.45 19.00
C GLY A 265 -15.08 12.76 20.35
N MET A 266 -16.10 11.97 20.66
CA MET A 266 -16.15 11.17 21.89
C MET A 266 -16.71 9.78 21.59
N PRO A 267 -16.18 8.72 22.22
CA PRO A 267 -16.74 7.39 22.05
C PRO A 267 -18.23 7.34 22.39
N GLY A 268 -19.00 6.64 21.56
CA GLY A 268 -20.46 6.55 21.68
C GLY A 268 -21.25 7.78 21.22
N GLN A 269 -20.58 8.85 20.75
CA GLN A 269 -21.23 10.08 20.28
C GLN A 269 -20.83 10.42 18.84
N GLY A 270 -21.82 10.82 18.04
CA GLY A 270 -21.61 11.27 16.67
C GLY A 270 -20.97 10.21 15.77
N ILE A 271 -20.11 10.68 14.87
CA ILE A 271 -19.37 9.87 13.89
C ILE A 271 -17.88 10.13 14.10
N ALA A 272 -17.03 9.11 13.95
CA ALA A 272 -15.58 9.28 13.99
C ALA A 272 -15.13 10.21 12.84
N ASP A 273 -14.23 11.15 13.14
CA ASP A 273 -13.74 12.12 12.16
C ASP A 273 -12.83 11.45 11.10
N GLU A 274 -12.96 11.83 9.83
CA GLU A 274 -12.09 11.29 8.77
C GLU A 274 -10.60 11.61 8.97
N ARG A 275 -10.26 12.60 9.81
CA ARG A 275 -8.88 12.91 10.19
C ARG A 275 -8.15 11.74 10.84
N TRP A 276 -8.85 10.76 11.43
CA TRP A 276 -8.23 9.50 11.86
C TRP A 276 -7.50 8.77 10.73
N CYS A 277 -8.03 8.85 9.51
CA CYS A 277 -7.41 8.27 8.31
C CYS A 277 -6.26 9.11 7.74
N ARG A 278 -6.04 10.32 8.27
CA ARG A 278 -5.02 11.28 7.82
C ARG A 278 -3.77 11.27 8.71
N ILE A 279 -3.77 10.46 9.78
CA ILE A 279 -2.63 10.35 10.69
C ILE A 279 -1.49 9.61 9.99
N VAL A 280 -0.35 10.28 9.83
CA VAL A 280 0.88 9.74 9.24
C VAL A 280 1.98 9.62 10.29
N ASN A 281 3.14 9.06 9.92
CA ASN A 281 4.26 8.81 10.84
C ASN A 281 3.87 8.01 12.10
N ILE A 282 2.86 7.14 11.97
CA ILE A 282 2.45 6.23 13.04
C ILE A 282 3.65 5.32 13.38
N PRO A 283 3.95 5.06 14.66
CA PRO A 283 5.01 4.12 15.03
C PRO A 283 4.79 2.77 14.37
N ASP A 284 5.83 2.16 13.82
CA ASP A 284 5.77 0.90 13.08
C ASP A 284 6.46 -0.28 13.79
N ASP A 285 6.85 -0.07 15.06
CA ASP A 285 7.40 -1.11 15.93
C ASP A 285 6.29 -1.97 16.58
N SER A 286 6.71 -3.12 17.11
CA SER A 286 5.83 -4.12 17.75
C SER A 286 5.65 -3.90 19.26
N SER A 287 6.06 -2.76 19.82
CA SER A 287 5.85 -2.48 21.24
C SER A 287 4.35 -2.42 21.57
N ARG A 288 4.00 -2.77 22.81
CA ARG A 288 2.62 -2.70 23.28
C ARG A 288 2.00 -1.32 23.09
N ASN A 289 2.76 -0.25 23.31
CA ASN A 289 2.25 1.11 23.15
C ASN A 289 1.96 1.44 21.68
N SER A 290 2.87 1.10 20.77
CA SER A 290 2.66 1.28 19.33
C SER A 290 1.44 0.51 18.84
N ILE A 291 1.27 -0.74 19.29
CA ILE A 291 0.07 -1.53 19.00
C ILE A 291 -1.21 -0.85 19.51
N LYS A 292 -1.23 -0.29 20.73
CA LYS A 292 -2.42 0.44 21.24
C LYS A 292 -2.80 1.60 20.33
N TYR A 293 -1.84 2.47 19.99
CA TYR A 293 -2.11 3.62 19.13
C TYR A 293 -2.56 3.19 17.73
N GLN A 294 -1.84 2.26 17.10
CA GLN A 294 -2.21 1.71 15.79
C GLN A 294 -3.63 1.15 15.80
N SER A 295 -4.00 0.43 16.87
CA SER A 295 -5.32 -0.21 16.99
C SER A 295 -6.45 0.81 17.01
N VAL A 296 -6.32 1.86 17.82
CA VAL A 296 -7.34 2.90 17.93
C VAL A 296 -7.39 3.73 16.65
N ILE A 297 -6.24 4.10 16.08
CA ILE A 297 -6.17 4.88 14.85
C ILE A 297 -6.81 4.12 13.68
N ALA A 298 -6.42 2.86 13.45
CA ALA A 298 -6.96 2.08 12.35
C ALA A 298 -8.46 1.78 12.52
N THR A 299 -8.91 1.49 13.74
CA THR A 299 -10.33 1.23 14.01
C THR A 299 -11.17 2.50 13.87
N ASN A 300 -10.70 3.65 14.33
CA ASN A 300 -11.42 4.92 14.17
C ASN A 300 -11.38 5.44 12.73
N CYS A 301 -10.31 5.19 11.98
CA CYS A 301 -10.31 5.40 10.53
C CYS A 301 -11.31 4.47 9.83
N ALA A 302 -11.47 3.24 10.29
CA ALA A 302 -12.52 2.36 9.77
C ALA A 302 -13.92 2.93 10.03
N ARG A 303 -14.16 3.38 11.27
CA ARG A 303 -15.46 3.87 11.74
C ARG A 303 -15.86 5.25 11.20
N SER A 304 -14.93 6.02 10.62
CA SER A 304 -15.19 7.37 10.12
C SER A 304 -15.90 7.44 8.77
N THR A 305 -16.02 6.31 8.08
CA THR A 305 -16.61 6.24 6.74
C THR A 305 -17.60 5.06 6.64
N PRO A 306 -18.66 5.15 5.83
CA PRO A 306 -19.54 4.02 5.57
C PRO A 306 -18.78 2.85 4.94
N ARG A 307 -19.18 1.62 5.28
CA ARG A 307 -18.54 0.41 4.76
C ARG A 307 -19.53 -0.67 4.41
N TYR A 308 -19.34 -1.28 3.25
CA TYR A 308 -20.00 -2.52 2.92
C TYR A 308 -19.36 -3.67 3.70
N CYS A 309 -20.17 -4.35 4.50
CA CYS A 309 -19.80 -5.56 5.22
C CYS A 309 -20.51 -6.76 4.59
N ASP A 310 -19.77 -7.82 4.26
CA ASP A 310 -20.32 -9.05 3.69
C ASP A 310 -21.12 -9.86 4.72
N MET A 311 -22.06 -10.66 4.22
CA MET A 311 -22.97 -11.48 5.05
C MET A 311 -22.18 -12.47 5.90
N SER A 312 -22.54 -12.57 7.18
CA SER A 312 -22.06 -13.59 8.11
C SER A 312 -23.21 -14.48 8.57
N LYS A 313 -22.91 -15.52 9.35
CA LYS A 313 -23.95 -16.38 9.95
C LYS A 313 -24.94 -15.61 10.83
N SER A 314 -24.51 -14.49 11.41
CA SER A 314 -25.26 -13.75 12.44
C SER A 314 -25.63 -12.33 12.02
N SER A 315 -25.13 -11.86 10.87
CA SER A 315 -25.32 -10.47 10.44
C SER A 315 -25.55 -10.39 8.93
N ALA A 316 -26.55 -9.60 8.53
CA ALA A 316 -26.82 -9.33 7.14
C ALA A 316 -25.67 -8.56 6.47
N ALA A 317 -25.52 -8.80 5.16
CA ALA A 317 -24.70 -7.96 4.31
C ALA A 317 -25.35 -6.57 4.16
N GLY A 318 -24.53 -5.57 3.88
CA GLY A 318 -25.01 -4.24 3.53
C GLY A 318 -24.03 -3.14 3.83
N ILE A 319 -24.43 -1.91 3.52
CA ILE A 319 -23.68 -0.70 3.87
C ILE A 319 -23.99 -0.36 5.33
N TYR A 320 -22.97 -0.48 6.18
CA TYR A 320 -23.00 0.00 7.55
C TYR A 320 -22.56 1.46 7.55
N PRO A 321 -23.33 2.37 8.19
CA PRO A 321 -22.98 3.78 8.22
C PRO A 321 -21.69 4.00 9.02
N ALA A 322 -21.08 5.18 8.84
CA ALA A 322 -20.05 5.65 9.74
C ALA A 322 -20.62 5.76 11.18
N VAL A 323 -19.80 5.49 12.18
CA VAL A 323 -20.21 5.40 13.59
C VAL A 323 -19.24 6.14 14.50
N SER A 324 -19.64 6.41 15.74
CA SER A 324 -18.83 7.15 16.72
C SER A 324 -17.42 6.58 16.87
N PRO A 325 -16.41 7.36 17.29
CA PRO A 325 -15.10 6.78 17.60
C PRO A 325 -15.20 5.77 18.75
N ILE A 326 -14.09 5.06 18.98
CA ILE A 326 -13.92 4.04 20.01
C ILE A 326 -12.67 4.34 20.85
N ALA A 327 -12.72 4.01 22.13
CA ALA A 327 -11.59 4.12 23.05
C ALA A 327 -10.90 2.77 23.25
N TRP A 328 -9.60 2.82 23.53
CA TRP A 328 -8.87 1.72 24.13
C TRP A 328 -9.33 1.49 25.58
N ASP A 329 -9.52 0.22 25.97
CA ASP A 329 -9.89 -0.19 27.31
C ASP A 329 -9.04 -1.39 27.77
N GLU A 330 -8.30 -1.24 28.87
CA GLU A 330 -7.37 -2.26 29.35
C GLU A 330 -8.07 -3.56 29.76
N ALA A 331 -9.27 -3.49 30.34
CA ALA A 331 -10.03 -4.68 30.72
C ALA A 331 -10.45 -5.48 29.47
N THR A 332 -10.92 -4.78 28.44
CA THR A 332 -11.25 -5.35 27.14
C THR A 332 -10.02 -5.95 26.46
N ALA A 333 -8.85 -5.28 26.56
CA ALA A 333 -7.60 -5.81 26.03
C ALA A 333 -7.11 -7.06 26.77
N ASN A 334 -7.27 -7.11 28.09
CA ASN A 334 -6.97 -8.29 28.90
C ASN A 334 -7.87 -9.47 28.52
N ASN A 335 -9.16 -9.23 28.24
CA ASN A 335 -10.08 -10.25 27.75
C ASN A 335 -9.63 -10.79 26.38
N ALA A 336 -9.28 -9.91 25.45
CA ALA A 336 -8.77 -10.31 24.14
C ALA A 336 -7.48 -11.14 24.27
N GLN A 337 -6.60 -10.79 25.22
CA GLN A 337 -5.36 -11.52 25.48
C GLN A 337 -5.60 -12.95 25.96
N LEU A 338 -6.69 -13.22 26.69
CA LEU A 338 -7.06 -14.58 27.09
C LEU A 338 -7.32 -15.46 25.87
N ASN A 339 -8.12 -14.98 24.92
CA ASN A 339 -8.38 -15.74 23.69
C ASN A 339 -7.10 -15.90 22.85
N SER A 340 -6.28 -14.86 22.73
CA SER A 340 -4.98 -14.95 22.04
C SER A 340 -4.03 -15.96 22.67
N ASN A 341 -4.03 -16.10 23.99
CA ASN A 341 -3.26 -17.13 24.69
C ASN A 341 -3.76 -18.53 24.33
N GLU A 342 -5.06 -18.72 24.23
CA GLU A 342 -5.68 -20.01 23.93
C GLU A 342 -5.54 -20.40 22.45
N GLN A 343 -5.70 -19.44 21.53
CA GLN A 343 -5.34 -19.60 20.12
C GLN A 343 -3.87 -20.00 19.99
N HIS A 344 -2.97 -19.33 20.71
CA HIS A 344 -1.56 -19.70 20.74
C HIS A 344 -1.34 -21.09 21.34
N ARG A 345 -2.00 -21.46 22.45
CA ARG A 345 -1.84 -22.77 23.10
C ARG A 345 -2.25 -23.92 22.18
N THR A 346 -3.40 -23.78 21.53
CA THR A 346 -3.99 -24.79 20.63
C THR A 346 -3.44 -24.74 19.21
N ASN A 347 -2.71 -23.67 18.86
CA ASN A 347 -2.25 -23.37 17.51
C ASN A 347 -3.39 -23.35 16.48
N LYS A 348 -4.53 -22.76 16.86
CA LYS A 348 -5.75 -22.69 16.05
C LYS A 348 -6.40 -21.32 16.16
N GLN A 349 -7.09 -20.91 15.11
CA GLN A 349 -7.94 -19.73 15.11
C GLN A 349 -9.35 -20.13 15.56
N ASP A 350 -9.84 -19.49 16.63
CA ASP A 350 -11.23 -19.64 17.09
C ASP A 350 -11.59 -18.54 18.11
N HIS A 351 -12.86 -18.55 18.55
CA HIS A 351 -13.39 -17.79 19.67
C HIS A 351 -13.43 -18.65 20.95
N PHE A 352 -12.29 -19.22 21.34
CA PHE A 352 -12.21 -20.13 22.50
C PHE A 352 -12.61 -19.47 23.82
N ILE A 353 -12.33 -18.17 23.97
CA ILE A 353 -12.69 -17.38 25.14
C ILE A 353 -13.36 -16.09 24.65
N ALA A 354 -14.65 -15.94 24.93
CA ALA A 354 -15.46 -14.78 24.55
C ALA A 354 -15.98 -14.05 25.79
N ASN A 355 -15.18 -13.09 26.28
CA ASN A 355 -15.52 -12.21 27.42
C ASN A 355 -15.77 -10.78 26.96
N SER A 356 -16.45 -10.63 25.83
CA SER A 356 -16.71 -9.35 25.17
C SER A 356 -18.04 -9.39 24.47
N ALA A 357 -18.59 -8.23 24.17
CA ALA A 357 -19.87 -8.16 23.47
C ALA A 357 -19.74 -8.42 21.97
N ALA A 358 -18.53 -8.29 21.40
CA ALA A 358 -18.16 -8.75 20.08
C ALA A 358 -16.65 -9.01 20.01
N GLN A 359 -16.24 -9.99 19.20
CA GLN A 359 -14.85 -10.42 19.07
C GLN A 359 -14.50 -10.69 17.61
N ASN A 360 -13.29 -10.29 17.21
CA ASN A 360 -12.63 -10.70 15.99
C ASN A 360 -11.37 -11.49 16.35
N SER A 361 -11.04 -12.54 15.61
CA SER A 361 -9.85 -13.35 15.87
C SER A 361 -9.15 -13.78 14.58
N PHE A 362 -7.82 -13.85 14.63
CA PHE A 362 -7.00 -14.23 13.47
C PHE A 362 -5.59 -14.71 13.86
N VAL A 363 -5.01 -15.68 13.15
CA VAL A 363 -3.69 -16.28 13.50
C VAL A 363 -2.55 -15.97 12.53
N LEU A 364 -2.66 -14.94 11.70
CA LEU A 364 -1.55 -14.54 10.84
C LEU A 364 -0.56 -13.59 11.53
N ALA A 365 0.69 -13.67 11.10
CA ALA A 365 1.81 -12.95 11.69
C ALA A 365 2.10 -11.60 11.01
N PHE A 366 2.06 -10.50 11.78
CA PHE A 366 2.30 -9.13 11.35
C PHE A 366 3.22 -8.37 12.32
N TYR A 367 3.79 -7.25 11.88
CA TYR A 367 4.55 -6.33 12.76
C TYR A 367 3.66 -5.28 13.45
N THR A 368 2.42 -5.14 12.97
CA THR A 368 1.52 -4.04 13.30
C THR A 368 0.11 -4.55 13.57
N ALA A 369 -0.69 -3.78 14.32
CA ALA A 369 -2.12 -3.96 14.43
C ALA A 369 -2.91 -3.38 13.24
N VAL A 370 -2.31 -2.54 12.39
CA VAL A 370 -2.99 -1.97 11.22
C VAL A 370 -3.33 -3.06 10.21
N SER A 371 -2.41 -3.98 9.93
CA SER A 371 -2.63 -5.07 8.96
C SER A 371 -3.80 -6.00 9.29
N PRO A 372 -3.98 -6.54 10.53
CA PRO A 372 -5.16 -7.35 10.84
C PRO A 372 -6.46 -6.52 10.85
N ILE A 373 -6.42 -5.23 11.22
CA ILE A 373 -7.62 -4.38 11.24
C ILE A 373 -8.04 -3.98 9.82
N PHE A 374 -7.13 -3.47 9.01
CA PHE A 374 -7.42 -2.75 7.76
C PHE A 374 -6.99 -3.50 6.49
N GLY A 375 -6.04 -4.44 6.61
CA GLY A 375 -5.70 -5.40 5.56
C GLY A 375 -4.32 -5.23 4.95
N TYR A 376 -3.69 -6.37 4.68
CA TYR A 376 -2.40 -6.47 4.00
C TYR A 376 -2.50 -6.74 2.50
N THR A 377 -3.72 -6.95 1.97
CA THR A 377 -3.98 -6.99 0.52
C THR A 377 -4.60 -5.69 0.05
N ASN A 378 -4.74 -5.54 -1.26
CA ASN A 378 -5.47 -4.41 -1.84
C ASN A 378 -6.92 -4.36 -1.30
N PRO A 379 -7.55 -3.18 -1.29
CA PRO A 379 -8.98 -3.04 -1.08
C PRO A 379 -9.78 -3.89 -2.07
N ARG A 380 -11.05 -4.17 -1.73
CA ARG A 380 -11.95 -4.88 -2.64
C ARG A 380 -12.14 -4.10 -3.95
N SER A 381 -12.33 -4.81 -5.06
CA SER A 381 -12.46 -4.25 -6.41
C SER A 381 -13.81 -4.56 -7.07
N ASP A 382 -14.80 -4.97 -6.29
CA ASP A 382 -16.13 -5.38 -6.75
C ASP A 382 -17.15 -4.22 -6.78
N GLY A 383 -16.68 -2.97 -6.63
CA GLY A 383 -17.50 -1.75 -6.66
C GLY A 383 -18.22 -1.42 -5.35
N GLN A 384 -18.13 -2.28 -4.33
CA GLN A 384 -18.72 -1.99 -3.02
C GLN A 384 -17.85 -1.00 -2.23
N VAL A 385 -18.49 -0.14 -1.44
CA VAL A 385 -17.80 0.91 -0.66
C VAL A 385 -17.10 0.29 0.55
N ASN A 386 -15.85 -0.15 0.41
CA ASN A 386 -14.99 -0.51 1.54
C ASN A 386 -13.52 -0.42 1.10
N ASN A 387 -12.76 0.49 1.70
CA ASN A 387 -11.34 0.68 1.36
C ASN A 387 -10.38 -0.23 2.15
N ALA A 388 -10.89 -1.22 2.89
CA ALA A 388 -10.10 -2.23 3.58
C ALA A 388 -9.91 -3.50 2.70
N GLY A 389 -8.84 -4.25 2.97
CA GLY A 389 -8.61 -5.55 2.32
C GLY A 389 -9.57 -6.61 2.85
N LEU A 390 -10.08 -7.50 1.97
CA LEU A 390 -11.02 -8.59 2.33
C LEU A 390 -10.45 -9.58 3.37
N ASN A 391 -9.13 -9.57 3.55
CA ASN A 391 -8.37 -10.38 4.50
C ASN A 391 -8.18 -9.70 5.88
N SER A 392 -8.93 -8.66 6.17
CA SER A 392 -8.85 -7.88 7.40
C SER A 392 -10.14 -7.94 8.19
N TRP A 393 -10.14 -7.50 9.44
CA TRP A 393 -11.37 -7.41 10.22
C TRP A 393 -12.35 -6.42 9.62
N VAL A 394 -11.89 -5.30 9.06
CA VAL A 394 -12.76 -4.29 8.45
C VAL A 394 -13.29 -4.74 7.09
N GLY A 395 -12.62 -5.66 6.40
CA GLY A 395 -13.03 -6.17 5.09
C GLY A 395 -13.70 -7.55 5.10
N HIS A 396 -13.63 -8.31 6.20
CA HIS A 396 -14.13 -9.68 6.28
C HIS A 396 -15.54 -9.75 6.88
N ALA A 397 -16.35 -10.69 6.36
CA ALA A 397 -17.68 -10.98 6.86
C ALA A 397 -17.70 -11.28 8.36
N GLY A 398 -18.67 -10.75 9.09
CA GLY A 398 -18.82 -10.87 10.54
C GLY A 398 -17.91 -9.93 11.32
N HIS A 399 -16.65 -9.81 10.91
CA HIS A 399 -15.68 -8.93 11.56
C HIS A 399 -15.96 -7.45 11.29
N CYS A 400 -16.34 -7.11 10.05
CA CYS A 400 -16.65 -5.75 9.64
C CYS A 400 -17.83 -5.20 10.46
N GLN A 401 -18.84 -6.02 10.70
CA GLN A 401 -20.00 -5.66 11.53
C GLN A 401 -19.63 -5.41 12.99
N ASN A 402 -18.66 -6.16 13.53
CA ASN A 402 -18.14 -5.91 14.88
C ASN A 402 -17.45 -4.54 14.96
N VAL A 403 -16.60 -4.22 13.98
CA VAL A 403 -15.89 -2.94 13.89
C VAL A 403 -16.86 -1.76 13.71
N MET A 404 -17.85 -1.92 12.82
CA MET A 404 -18.85 -0.90 12.49
C MET A 404 -20.06 -0.89 13.45
N GLY A 405 -20.02 -1.68 14.53
CA GLY A 405 -21.09 -1.72 15.51
C GLY A 405 -21.23 -0.40 16.27
N HIS A 406 -22.33 0.33 16.05
CA HIS A 406 -22.60 1.64 16.67
C HIS A 406 -22.66 1.62 18.21
N ARG A 407 -23.02 0.47 18.81
CA ARG A 407 -23.09 0.32 20.28
C ARG A 407 -21.73 0.10 20.94
N ARG A 408 -20.67 -0.11 20.17
CA ARG A 408 -19.32 -0.36 20.68
C ARG A 408 -18.64 0.96 20.95
N THR A 409 -18.19 1.14 22.19
CA THR A 409 -17.52 2.37 22.65
C THR A 409 -16.13 2.11 23.21
N LYS A 410 -15.82 0.84 23.49
CA LYS A 410 -14.52 0.38 23.97
C LYS A 410 -13.99 -0.77 23.13
N MET A 411 -12.68 -0.78 22.92
CA MET A 411 -11.97 -1.87 22.26
C MET A 411 -10.69 -2.25 23.00
N GLY A 412 -10.22 -3.46 22.75
CA GLY A 412 -8.89 -3.91 23.17
C GLY A 412 -8.36 -5.00 22.26
N ILE A 413 -7.04 -5.09 22.15
CA ILE A 413 -6.36 -6.10 21.34
C ILE A 413 -5.45 -6.98 22.20
N GLY A 414 -5.57 -8.29 22.00
CA GLY A 414 -4.65 -9.31 22.48
C GLY A 414 -3.86 -9.91 21.32
N PHE A 415 -2.64 -10.37 21.60
CA PHE A 415 -1.79 -11.04 20.62
C PHE A 415 -0.75 -11.92 21.31
N ARG A 416 -0.05 -12.75 20.53
CA ARG A 416 1.14 -13.49 20.98
C ARG A 416 2.24 -13.40 19.93
N VAL A 417 3.49 -13.55 20.37
CA VAL A 417 4.61 -13.68 19.42
C VAL A 417 4.36 -14.89 18.52
N ASP A 418 4.65 -14.75 17.23
CA ASP A 418 4.52 -15.86 16.29
C ASP A 418 5.52 -16.99 16.61
N ARG A 419 5.07 -18.24 16.51
CA ARG A 419 5.91 -19.41 16.85
C ARG A 419 7.06 -19.62 15.86
N SER A 420 6.88 -19.23 14.60
CA SER A 420 7.85 -19.44 13.53
C SER A 420 8.70 -18.20 13.24
N LYS A 421 8.19 -17.00 13.56
CA LYS A 421 8.81 -15.70 13.27
C LYS A 421 8.78 -14.83 14.53
N PRO A 422 9.70 -15.00 15.48
CA PRO A 422 9.66 -14.32 16.78
C PRO A 422 9.67 -12.79 16.74
N SER A 423 10.04 -12.19 15.59
CA SER A 423 9.95 -10.74 15.36
C SER A 423 8.55 -10.23 15.03
N LYS A 424 7.59 -11.12 14.80
CA LYS A 424 6.19 -10.80 14.44
C LYS A 424 5.22 -11.21 15.54
N MET A 425 4.07 -10.55 15.54
CA MET A 425 2.94 -10.84 16.41
C MET A 425 1.85 -11.56 15.61
N SER A 426 1.22 -12.54 16.24
CA SER A 426 0.22 -13.46 15.68
C SER A 426 -0.88 -13.71 16.74
N TYR A 427 -1.83 -14.61 16.45
CA TYR A 427 -2.93 -14.96 17.35
C TYR A 427 -3.67 -13.72 17.85
N TRP A 428 -3.98 -12.82 16.93
CA TRP A 428 -4.64 -11.56 17.19
C TRP A 428 -6.08 -11.82 17.63
N THR A 429 -6.50 -11.10 18.66
CA THR A 429 -7.90 -10.98 19.07
C THR A 429 -8.20 -9.50 19.24
N GLN A 430 -9.32 -9.04 18.69
CA GLN A 430 -9.87 -7.71 18.97
C GLN A 430 -11.23 -7.88 19.61
N ASP A 431 -11.37 -7.39 20.83
CA ASP A 431 -12.62 -7.39 21.58
C ASP A 431 -13.25 -5.99 21.60
N PHE A 432 -14.57 -5.97 21.67
CA PHE A 432 -15.38 -4.77 21.76
C PHE A 432 -16.40 -4.86 22.90
N ASN A 433 -16.62 -3.75 23.59
CA ASN A 433 -17.69 -3.57 24.56
C ASN A 433 -18.57 -2.37 24.22
#